data_AF-A0A8S8ZLG5-F1
#
_entry.id   AF-A0A8S8ZLG5-F1
#
_cell.length_a   1.000
_cell.length_b   1.000
_cell.length_c   1.000
_cell.angle_alpha   90.00
_cell.angle_beta   90.00
_cell.angle_gamma   90.00
#
_symmetry.space_group_name_H-M   'P 1'
#
loop_
_entity.id
_entity.type
_entity.pdbx_description
1 polymer ?
#
loop_
_entity_poly.entity_id
_entity_poly.type
_entity_poly.pdbx_seq_one_letter_code
_entity_poly.pdbx_strand_id
1 'polypeptide(L)'
;MSAKSTLDQILHRHTVHPDSPSTKDKLLGASFVVVDKSGPIYSGAAGHTSLPITSSSSPTFGTDSFLWVASLTKLLTTICLMQLVQQGKLSLDQDVREKLPELTNAGILRGFEADKEGEEAKGKAILEKIEKPITTRQLLTHTVGLSYDVGHPLLERWAKEVGKKGDSNSMTMEGWTTPLLFPPGDGWVYGTGLDWAGILLERVLGENDQKMTLGQYMRKNVFEPLGMEASTLKPAAEPVEKLENKMKDKLVPVALRDAETGELSLSELPIPAAWDPKNESGGSGLWTTADDYGKVLAAVLRTFDQGDGELGLRKEMVDLMFSPQLNDKGLEMIKEMGRVFHPGVMPEFPEGFEAVDHGLGGLLNLEDVEGKRRKGSMMWHGYCNSHWWIDRETGIGACVLVEQFPFADPVVIQLYNDLERAVYGELVPEWKKAKGV
;
A
#
# COMPACT_ATOMS: atom_id res chain seq x y z
N MET A 1 -26.34 -18.49 -11.55
CA MET A 1 -25.06 -18.03 -12.13
C MET A 1 -23.96 -18.49 -11.20
N SER A 2 -22.80 -18.95 -11.69
CA SER A 2 -21.70 -19.35 -10.79
C SER A 2 -20.99 -18.12 -10.23
N ALA A 3 -20.36 -18.22 -9.06
CA ALA A 3 -19.70 -17.07 -8.44
C ALA A 3 -18.60 -16.46 -9.32
N LYS A 4 -17.84 -17.32 -10.00
CA LYS A 4 -16.83 -16.89 -10.98
C LYS A 4 -17.45 -16.05 -12.11
N SER A 5 -18.61 -16.49 -12.61
CA SER A 5 -19.33 -15.77 -13.67
C SER A 5 -19.84 -14.40 -13.22
N THR A 6 -20.17 -14.20 -11.94
CA THR A 6 -20.56 -12.87 -11.44
C THR A 6 -19.34 -11.95 -11.36
N LEU A 7 -18.22 -12.41 -10.81
CA LEU A 7 -16.99 -11.63 -10.69
C LEU A 7 -16.45 -11.21 -12.08
N ASP A 8 -16.45 -12.13 -13.05
CA ASP A 8 -16.05 -11.82 -14.43
C ASP A 8 -16.94 -10.75 -15.07
N GLN A 9 -18.26 -10.80 -14.81
CA GLN A 9 -19.20 -9.78 -15.30
C GLN A 9 -18.97 -8.42 -14.64
N ILE A 10 -18.61 -8.39 -13.36
CA ILE A 10 -18.28 -7.14 -12.65
C ILE A 10 -17.02 -6.51 -13.28
N LEU A 11 -15.94 -7.28 -13.44
CA LEU A 11 -14.72 -6.80 -14.10
C LEU A 11 -15.02 -6.28 -15.50
N HIS A 12 -15.71 -7.08 -16.32
CA HIS A 12 -16.08 -6.69 -17.68
C HIS A 12 -16.95 -5.43 -17.70
N ARG A 13 -17.91 -5.28 -16.77
CA ARG A 13 -18.77 -4.10 -16.72
C ARG A 13 -17.99 -2.82 -16.39
N HIS A 14 -16.91 -2.90 -15.64
CA HIS A 14 -16.14 -1.72 -15.21
C HIS A 14 -15.02 -1.34 -16.18
N THR A 15 -14.66 -2.22 -17.13
CA THR A 15 -13.56 -1.95 -18.07
C THR A 15 -14.05 -1.55 -19.46
N VAL A 16 -13.17 -0.88 -20.23
CA VAL A 16 -13.41 -0.54 -21.64
C VAL A 16 -13.29 -1.80 -22.51
N HIS A 17 -14.12 -1.89 -23.54
CA HIS A 17 -14.13 -2.98 -24.52
C HIS A 17 -14.18 -2.44 -25.95
N PRO A 18 -13.67 -3.18 -26.95
CA PRO A 18 -13.69 -2.75 -28.35
C PRO A 18 -15.11 -2.42 -28.87
N ASP A 19 -16.11 -3.17 -28.42
CA ASP A 19 -17.51 -2.98 -28.83
C ASP A 19 -18.19 -1.79 -28.13
N SER A 20 -17.56 -1.23 -27.09
CA SER A 20 -18.00 -0.06 -26.33
C SER A 20 -16.78 0.78 -25.93
N PRO A 21 -16.14 1.47 -26.89
CA PRO A 21 -14.80 2.05 -26.71
C PRO A 21 -14.78 3.33 -25.88
N SER A 22 -15.92 3.78 -25.34
CA SER A 22 -15.94 4.94 -24.44
C SER A 22 -15.14 4.64 -23.17
N THR A 23 -14.20 5.52 -22.86
CA THR A 23 -13.38 5.46 -21.65
C THR A 23 -14.03 6.13 -20.44
N LYS A 24 -15.14 6.84 -20.67
CA LYS A 24 -15.87 7.55 -19.61
C LYS A 24 -16.53 6.58 -18.65
N ASP A 25 -16.36 6.82 -17.36
CA ASP A 25 -16.88 5.98 -16.27
C ASP A 25 -16.44 4.50 -16.36
N LYS A 26 -15.29 4.27 -16.98
CA LYS A 26 -14.64 2.97 -17.13
C LYS A 26 -13.19 3.02 -16.68
N LEU A 27 -12.63 1.85 -16.48
CA LEU A 27 -11.20 1.60 -16.32
C LEU A 27 -10.61 1.04 -17.60
N LEU A 28 -9.35 1.32 -17.88
CA LEU A 28 -8.68 0.73 -19.04
C LEU A 28 -8.58 -0.79 -18.90
N GLY A 29 -8.16 -1.25 -17.72
CA GLY A 29 -8.09 -2.66 -17.36
C GLY A 29 -8.01 -2.86 -15.85
N ALA A 30 -8.35 -4.07 -15.39
CA ALA A 30 -8.29 -4.46 -13.99
C ALA A 30 -8.07 -5.96 -13.86
N SER A 31 -7.36 -6.38 -12.81
CA SER A 31 -7.27 -7.77 -12.38
C SER A 31 -7.71 -7.95 -10.94
N PHE A 32 -8.26 -9.11 -10.64
CA PHE A 32 -8.78 -9.46 -9.32
C PHE A 32 -8.46 -10.91 -8.99
N VAL A 33 -7.81 -11.11 -7.84
CA VAL A 33 -7.48 -12.44 -7.32
C VAL A 33 -8.09 -12.57 -5.93
N VAL A 34 -8.81 -13.66 -5.70
CA VAL A 34 -9.35 -14.06 -4.39
C VAL A 34 -8.67 -15.35 -3.99
N VAL A 35 -8.18 -15.40 -2.77
CA VAL A 35 -7.47 -16.54 -2.21
C VAL A 35 -8.13 -16.99 -0.90
N ASP A 36 -7.95 -18.27 -0.60
CA ASP A 36 -8.03 -18.78 0.76
C ASP A 36 -6.66 -19.34 1.17
N LYS A 37 -6.60 -20.03 2.31
CA LYS A 37 -5.37 -20.70 2.78
C LYS A 37 -4.80 -21.73 1.79
N SER A 38 -5.61 -22.36 0.96
CA SER A 38 -5.15 -23.32 -0.05
C SER A 38 -4.57 -22.66 -1.30
N GLY A 39 -4.86 -21.38 -1.54
CA GLY A 39 -4.38 -20.62 -2.69
C GLY A 39 -5.52 -19.89 -3.41
N PRO A 40 -5.36 -19.56 -4.70
CA PRO A 40 -6.38 -18.85 -5.48
C PRO A 40 -7.65 -19.68 -5.65
N ILE A 41 -8.78 -19.10 -5.25
CA ILE A 41 -10.14 -19.63 -5.50
C ILE A 41 -10.83 -18.91 -6.67
N TYR A 42 -10.34 -17.70 -7.00
CA TYR A 42 -10.69 -16.94 -8.20
C TYR A 42 -9.47 -16.15 -8.68
N SER A 43 -9.26 -16.13 -9.98
CA SER A 43 -8.30 -15.25 -10.68
C SER A 43 -8.97 -14.81 -11.97
N GLY A 44 -9.12 -13.51 -12.17
CA GLY A 44 -9.73 -12.93 -13.36
C GLY A 44 -9.20 -11.55 -13.67
N ALA A 45 -9.32 -11.15 -14.94
CA ALA A 45 -8.97 -9.83 -15.41
C ALA A 45 -9.86 -9.44 -16.59
N ALA A 46 -9.99 -8.14 -16.83
CA ALA A 46 -10.70 -7.60 -17.98
C ALA A 46 -10.08 -6.28 -18.45
N GLY A 47 -10.32 -5.94 -19.72
CA GLY A 47 -9.85 -4.71 -20.35
C GLY A 47 -8.48 -4.85 -21.00
N HIS A 48 -7.83 -3.71 -21.17
CA HIS A 48 -6.66 -3.52 -22.02
C HIS A 48 -5.55 -2.76 -21.31
N THR A 49 -4.38 -2.69 -21.95
CA THR A 49 -3.21 -1.94 -21.45
C THR A 49 -2.77 -0.83 -22.40
N SER A 50 -3.55 -0.55 -23.46
CA SER A 50 -3.20 0.42 -24.50
C SER A 50 -4.41 1.24 -24.95
N LEU A 51 -4.17 2.48 -25.38
CA LEU A 51 -5.11 3.31 -26.13
C LEU A 51 -4.51 3.69 -27.50
N PRO A 52 -5.34 3.81 -28.57
CA PRO A 52 -6.75 3.47 -28.62
C PRO A 52 -7.00 1.95 -28.64
N ILE A 53 -8.16 1.51 -28.16
CA ILE A 53 -8.61 0.11 -28.28
C ILE A 53 -9.30 -0.03 -29.64
N THR A 54 -8.66 -0.72 -30.57
CA THR A 54 -9.12 -0.80 -31.97
C THR A 54 -9.72 -2.15 -32.34
N SER A 55 -9.49 -3.18 -31.53
CA SER A 55 -10.03 -4.53 -31.75
C SER A 55 -9.84 -5.41 -30.51
N SER A 56 -10.43 -6.59 -30.51
CA SER A 56 -10.22 -7.61 -29.48
C SER A 56 -8.78 -8.15 -29.41
N SER A 57 -7.93 -7.84 -30.40
CA SER A 57 -6.50 -8.19 -30.39
C SER A 57 -5.59 -7.09 -29.83
N SER A 58 -6.14 -5.95 -29.39
CA SER A 58 -5.38 -4.95 -28.63
C SER A 58 -4.78 -5.57 -27.36
N PRO A 59 -3.58 -5.15 -26.91
CA PRO A 59 -2.96 -5.62 -25.67
C PRO A 59 -3.95 -5.69 -24.51
N THR A 60 -4.02 -6.85 -23.85
CA THR A 60 -5.02 -7.14 -22.82
C THR A 60 -4.43 -7.01 -21.43
N PHE A 61 -5.29 -6.66 -20.47
CA PHE A 61 -4.94 -6.66 -19.05
C PHE A 61 -5.15 -8.07 -18.49
N GLY A 62 -4.15 -8.60 -17.78
CA GLY A 62 -4.14 -9.94 -17.21
C GLY A 62 -3.90 -9.94 -15.70
N THR A 63 -4.08 -11.08 -15.04
CA THR A 63 -3.65 -11.27 -13.64
C THR A 63 -2.14 -11.29 -13.49
N ASP A 64 -1.43 -11.52 -14.59
CA ASP A 64 0.02 -11.51 -14.76
C ASP A 64 0.55 -10.18 -15.35
N SER A 65 -0.32 -9.19 -15.57
CA SER A 65 0.08 -7.82 -15.86
C SER A 65 1.03 -7.32 -14.77
N PHE A 66 2.07 -6.58 -15.16
CA PHE A 66 3.14 -6.11 -14.28
C PHE A 66 2.96 -4.63 -13.98
N LEU A 67 2.73 -4.31 -12.71
CA LEU A 67 2.25 -3.00 -12.24
C LEU A 67 3.15 -2.46 -11.13
N TRP A 68 3.17 -1.14 -10.99
CA TRP A 68 3.70 -0.48 -9.81
C TRP A 68 2.61 -0.33 -8.76
N VAL A 69 2.62 -1.20 -7.75
CA VAL A 69 1.52 -1.25 -6.77
C VAL A 69 1.69 -0.25 -5.61
N ALA A 70 2.72 0.59 -5.68
CA ALA A 70 3.02 1.64 -4.71
C ALA A 70 2.89 1.13 -3.26
N SER A 71 1.95 1.68 -2.48
CA SER A 71 1.83 1.42 -1.05
C SER A 71 1.42 0.00 -0.65
N LEU A 72 1.06 -0.87 -1.60
CA LEU A 72 0.96 -2.32 -1.36
C LEU A 72 2.30 -2.92 -0.88
N THR A 73 3.42 -2.26 -1.17
CA THR A 73 4.76 -2.61 -0.65
C THR A 73 4.79 -2.71 0.87
N LYS A 74 4.01 -1.88 1.57
CA LYS A 74 4.08 -1.73 3.04
C LYS A 74 3.81 -3.02 3.79
N LEU A 75 2.90 -3.85 3.29
CA LEU A 75 2.61 -5.16 3.88
C LEU A 75 3.86 -6.07 3.85
N LEU A 76 4.55 -6.14 2.70
CA LEU A 76 5.74 -6.97 2.53
C LEU A 76 6.93 -6.44 3.33
N THR A 77 7.12 -5.12 3.35
CA THR A 77 8.12 -4.48 4.21
C THR A 77 7.86 -4.83 5.68
N THR A 78 6.60 -4.74 6.12
CA THR A 78 6.22 -5.10 7.49
C THR A 78 6.49 -6.57 7.80
N ILE A 79 6.14 -7.50 6.91
CA ILE A 79 6.46 -8.94 7.06
C ILE A 79 7.97 -9.14 7.27
N CYS A 80 8.81 -8.48 6.46
CA CYS A 80 10.26 -8.59 6.58
C CYS A 80 10.80 -8.06 7.91
N LEU A 81 10.28 -6.93 8.39
CA LEU A 81 10.65 -6.38 9.71
C LEU A 81 10.19 -7.31 10.84
N MET A 82 9.00 -7.89 10.72
CA MET A 82 8.47 -8.85 11.70
C MET A 82 9.29 -10.15 11.73
N GLN A 83 9.85 -10.59 10.60
CA GLN A 83 10.79 -11.72 10.56
C GLN A 83 12.05 -11.41 11.39
N LEU A 84 12.61 -10.20 11.27
CA LEU A 84 13.76 -9.77 12.09
C LEU A 84 13.42 -9.64 13.58
N VAL A 85 12.21 -9.17 13.90
CA VAL A 85 11.71 -9.12 15.28
C VAL A 85 11.60 -10.53 15.85
N GLN A 86 11.01 -11.46 15.11
CA GLN A 86 10.90 -12.85 15.54
C GLN A 86 12.27 -13.52 15.75
N GLN A 87 13.26 -13.16 14.92
CA GLN A 87 14.64 -13.63 15.03
C GLN A 87 15.41 -13.00 16.20
N GLY A 88 14.82 -12.03 16.92
CA GLY A 88 15.47 -11.30 18.00
C GLY A 88 16.55 -10.32 17.53
N LYS A 89 16.64 -10.05 16.22
CA LYS A 89 17.61 -9.11 15.63
C LYS A 89 17.15 -7.66 15.71
N LEU A 90 15.85 -7.47 15.89
CA LEU A 90 15.20 -6.17 16.01
C LEU A 90 14.15 -6.23 17.13
N SER A 91 13.90 -5.12 17.80
CA SER A 91 12.78 -4.98 18.73
C SER A 91 11.75 -4.01 18.16
N LEU A 92 10.47 -4.27 18.41
CA LEU A 92 9.40 -3.34 18.03
C LEU A 92 9.47 -2.03 18.81
N ASP A 93 9.96 -2.05 20.05
CA ASP A 93 9.77 -0.97 21.02
C ASP A 93 11.09 -0.33 21.51
N GLN A 94 12.24 -0.77 20.97
CA GLN A 94 13.52 -0.11 21.23
C GLN A 94 13.69 1.13 20.34
N ASP A 95 14.47 2.08 20.84
CA ASP A 95 14.82 3.29 20.10
C ASP A 95 15.73 2.95 18.90
N VAL A 96 15.30 3.31 17.69
CA VAL A 96 16.00 3.00 16.45
C VAL A 96 16.92 4.12 15.99
N ARG A 97 16.98 5.25 16.72
CA ARG A 97 17.73 6.45 16.33
C ARG A 97 19.24 6.23 16.17
N GLU A 98 19.83 5.31 16.93
CA GLU A 98 21.25 4.94 16.74
C GLU A 98 21.49 4.34 15.35
N LYS A 99 20.51 3.59 14.84
CA LYS A 99 20.53 3.03 13.48
C LYS A 99 20.01 4.01 12.45
N LEU A 100 19.20 5.00 12.82
CA LEU A 100 18.60 6.01 11.94
C LEU A 100 18.95 7.44 12.42
N PRO A 101 20.24 7.84 12.41
CA PRO A 101 20.66 9.15 12.90
C PRO A 101 20.01 10.34 12.17
N GLU A 102 19.57 10.15 10.93
CA GLU A 102 18.85 11.16 10.15
C GLU A 102 17.55 11.58 10.83
N LEU A 103 16.83 10.62 11.44
CA LEU A 103 15.60 10.90 12.17
C LEU A 103 15.84 11.61 13.50
N THR A 104 17.04 11.51 14.07
CA THR A 104 17.40 12.24 15.29
C THR A 104 17.45 13.74 15.05
N ASN A 105 17.91 14.14 13.86
CA ASN A 105 18.16 15.54 13.51
C ASN A 105 16.96 16.21 12.83
N ALA A 106 15.88 15.48 12.57
CA ALA A 106 14.70 16.00 11.86
C ALA A 106 13.93 17.06 12.66
N GLY A 107 13.87 16.92 14.00
CA GLY A 107 13.09 17.80 14.88
C GLY A 107 11.57 17.69 14.69
N ILE A 108 10.79 18.36 15.53
CA ILE A 108 9.32 18.43 15.45
C ILE A 108 8.93 19.84 15.01
N LEU A 109 8.21 19.97 13.89
CA LEU A 109 7.80 21.27 13.36
C LEU A 109 6.72 21.91 14.23
N ARG A 110 6.99 23.12 14.72
CA ARG A 110 6.08 23.92 15.55
C ARG A 110 5.57 25.20 14.87
N GLY A 111 5.91 25.38 13.60
CA GLY A 111 5.57 26.57 12.81
C GLY A 111 6.81 27.29 12.33
N PHE A 112 6.66 28.55 11.93
CA PHE A 112 7.73 29.36 11.37
C PHE A 112 7.86 30.68 12.15
N GLU A 113 9.08 31.23 12.23
CA GLU A 113 9.37 32.46 12.99
C GLU A 113 8.43 33.61 12.61
N ALA A 114 8.18 33.83 11.32
CA ALA A 114 7.36 34.95 10.87
C ALA A 114 5.84 34.77 11.04
N ASP A 115 5.37 33.57 11.38
CA ASP A 115 3.97 33.40 11.79
C ASP A 115 3.70 34.15 13.10
N LYS A 116 4.74 34.35 13.93
CA LYS A 116 4.68 35.18 15.14
C LYS A 116 4.69 36.68 14.84
N GLU A 117 5.11 37.06 13.64
CA GLU A 117 5.30 38.46 13.20
C GLU A 117 4.20 38.90 12.22
N GLY A 118 3.29 38.00 11.82
CA GLY A 118 2.19 38.28 10.89
C GLY A 118 2.61 38.30 9.42
N GLU A 119 3.81 37.81 9.07
CA GLU A 119 4.28 37.67 7.70
C GLU A 119 4.29 36.18 7.29
N GLU A 120 3.19 35.68 6.74
CA GLU A 120 3.02 34.26 6.35
C GLU A 120 4.03 33.75 5.28
N ALA A 121 4.90 34.61 4.73
CA ALA A 121 5.67 34.29 3.53
C ALA A 121 7.17 34.02 3.74
N LYS A 122 7.77 34.32 4.91
CA LYS A 122 9.23 34.22 5.09
C LYS A 122 9.63 33.95 6.53
N GLY A 123 10.24 32.83 6.88
CA GLY A 123 10.76 32.66 8.23
C GLY A 123 11.36 31.28 8.43
N LYS A 124 12.30 31.16 9.37
CA LYS A 124 12.94 29.89 9.67
C LYS A 124 11.96 28.96 10.39
N ALA A 125 11.99 27.67 10.07
CA ALA A 125 11.20 26.66 10.77
C ALA A 125 11.61 26.58 12.25
N ILE A 126 10.61 26.57 13.12
CA ILE A 126 10.77 26.35 14.56
C ILE A 126 10.70 24.84 14.79
N LEU A 127 11.85 24.23 15.08
CA LEU A 127 11.98 22.80 15.32
C LEU A 127 12.22 22.52 16.80
N GLU A 128 11.33 21.76 17.42
CA GLU A 128 11.52 21.22 18.77
C GLU A 128 12.34 19.92 18.71
N LYS A 129 13.16 19.67 19.73
CA LYS A 129 13.94 18.43 19.83
C LYS A 129 13.04 17.22 20.08
N ILE A 130 13.42 16.08 19.51
CA ILE A 130 12.75 14.81 19.72
C ILE A 130 13.28 14.17 21.02
N GLU A 131 12.53 14.27 22.10
CA GLU A 131 12.90 13.67 23.39
C GLU A 131 12.44 12.20 23.53
N LYS A 132 11.30 11.85 22.91
CA LYS A 132 10.76 10.48 22.93
C LYS A 132 11.53 9.56 21.97
N PRO A 133 11.67 8.26 22.28
CA PRO A 133 12.29 7.31 21.37
C PRO A 133 11.45 7.18 20.08
N ILE A 134 12.13 6.95 18.96
CA ILE A 134 11.48 6.50 17.72
C ILE A 134 11.63 4.99 17.67
N THR A 135 10.55 4.25 17.47
CA THR A 135 10.55 2.79 17.52
C THR A 135 10.15 2.16 16.19
N THR A 136 10.52 0.90 15.96
CA THR A 136 10.08 0.16 14.77
C THR A 136 8.56 0.08 14.71
N ARG A 137 7.87 -0.13 15.83
CA ARG A 137 6.40 -0.14 15.89
C ARG A 137 5.83 1.14 15.31
N GLN A 138 6.31 2.30 15.74
CA GLN A 138 5.84 3.61 15.28
C GLN A 138 6.10 3.86 13.79
N LEU A 139 7.20 3.33 13.24
CA LEU A 139 7.46 3.38 11.80
C LEU A 139 6.39 2.58 11.03
N LEU A 140 6.07 1.37 11.49
CA LEU A 140 5.12 0.45 10.85
C LEU A 140 3.65 0.86 11.01
N THR A 141 3.32 1.69 12.01
CA THR A 141 1.94 2.10 12.35
C THR A 141 1.62 3.54 11.98
N HIS A 142 2.54 4.26 11.32
CA HIS A 142 2.36 5.69 11.00
C HIS A 142 2.15 6.58 12.24
N THR A 143 2.72 6.20 13.38
CA THR A 143 2.65 6.99 14.63
C THR A 143 3.98 7.62 15.03
N VAL A 144 4.96 7.61 14.13
CA VAL A 144 6.25 8.30 14.34
C VAL A 144 6.08 9.82 14.26
N GLY A 145 5.21 10.33 13.38
CA GLY A 145 5.02 11.76 13.10
C GLY A 145 5.59 12.23 11.75
N LEU A 146 6.20 11.33 10.99
CA LEU A 146 6.67 11.56 9.63
C LEU A 146 5.49 11.53 8.67
N SER A 147 5.29 12.62 7.93
CA SER A 147 4.32 12.72 6.84
C SER A 147 5.01 12.82 5.50
N TYR A 148 4.28 12.55 4.43
CA TYR A 148 4.65 13.00 3.09
C TYR A 148 4.64 14.53 3.02
N ASP A 149 5.64 15.12 2.36
CA ASP A 149 5.72 16.57 2.17
C ASP A 149 4.82 17.04 1.04
N VAL A 150 4.74 16.28 -0.05
CA VAL A 150 3.82 16.53 -1.16
C VAL A 150 2.37 16.55 -0.67
N GLY A 151 1.68 17.68 -0.85
CA GLY A 151 0.30 17.86 -0.42
C GLY A 151 0.14 18.25 1.05
N HIS A 152 1.23 18.47 1.80
CA HIS A 152 1.18 18.94 3.19
C HIS A 152 1.73 20.37 3.32
N PRO A 153 0.88 21.41 3.47
CA PRO A 153 1.30 22.82 3.34
C PRO A 153 2.48 23.23 4.21
N LEU A 154 2.53 22.79 5.48
CA LEU A 154 3.63 23.11 6.38
C LEU A 154 4.96 22.46 5.97
N LEU A 155 4.91 21.23 5.44
CA LEU A 155 6.10 20.51 5.03
C LEU A 155 6.60 20.97 3.67
N GLU A 156 5.70 21.35 2.76
CA GLU A 156 6.08 22.01 1.50
C GLU A 156 6.76 23.36 1.76
N ARG A 157 6.24 24.14 2.71
CA ARG A 157 6.87 25.41 3.14
C ARG A 157 8.26 25.16 3.72
N TRP A 158 8.39 24.18 4.62
CA TRP A 158 9.69 23.79 5.19
C TRP A 158 10.67 23.31 4.10
N ALA A 159 10.22 22.45 3.18
CA ALA A 159 11.05 21.91 2.11
C ALA A 159 11.60 23.03 1.20
N LYS A 160 10.76 24.03 0.87
CA LYS A 160 11.17 25.24 0.13
C LYS A 160 12.18 26.08 0.91
N GLU A 161 11.96 26.28 2.22
CA GLU A 161 12.85 27.05 3.09
C GLU A 161 14.26 26.45 3.14
N VAL A 162 14.37 25.13 3.35
CA VAL A 162 15.67 24.45 3.45
C VAL A 162 16.30 24.13 2.09
N GLY A 163 15.63 24.47 0.99
CA GLY A 163 16.10 24.20 -0.36
C GLY A 163 16.21 22.71 -0.68
N LYS A 164 15.29 21.90 -0.16
CA LYS A 164 15.22 20.45 -0.37
C LYS A 164 15.14 20.16 -1.87
N LYS A 165 15.94 19.22 -2.36
CA LYS A 165 16.04 18.92 -3.81
C LYS A 165 15.06 17.86 -4.28
N GLY A 166 14.73 16.92 -3.41
CA GLY A 166 13.76 15.85 -3.65
C GLY A 166 12.62 15.91 -2.64
N ASP A 167 11.46 15.43 -3.05
CA ASP A 167 10.27 15.26 -2.21
C ASP A 167 10.07 13.78 -1.85
N SER A 168 9.00 13.46 -1.13
CA SER A 168 8.71 12.07 -0.77
C SER A 168 8.44 11.13 -1.94
N ASN A 169 8.03 11.67 -3.10
CA ASN A 169 7.81 10.90 -4.32
C ASN A 169 9.13 10.62 -5.06
N SER A 170 10.21 11.29 -4.67
CA SER A 170 11.53 11.12 -5.28
C SER A 170 12.20 9.78 -4.93
N MET A 171 11.64 9.02 -3.98
CA MET A 171 12.17 7.74 -3.49
C MET A 171 13.61 7.79 -2.96
N THR A 172 14.04 8.95 -2.43
CA THR A 172 15.36 9.12 -1.84
C THR A 172 15.26 9.27 -0.32
N MET A 173 16.35 8.96 0.41
CA MET A 173 16.43 9.26 1.84
C MET A 173 16.21 10.76 2.14
N GLU A 174 16.72 11.68 1.31
CA GLU A 174 16.45 13.11 1.46
C GLU A 174 14.94 13.37 1.38
N GLY A 175 14.29 12.85 0.35
CA GLY A 175 12.83 12.92 0.15
C GLY A 175 12.04 12.40 1.35
N TRP A 176 12.47 11.29 1.94
CA TRP A 176 11.82 10.69 3.10
C TRP A 176 12.11 11.37 4.44
N THR A 177 13.09 12.28 4.48
CA THR A 177 13.45 13.05 5.67
C THR A 177 12.62 14.33 5.71
N THR A 178 11.69 14.40 6.66
CA THR A 178 10.92 15.60 7.00
C THR A 178 10.96 15.79 8.52
N PRO A 179 10.75 17.02 9.03
CA PRO A 179 10.43 17.22 10.43
C PRO A 179 9.17 16.46 10.79
N LEU A 180 9.11 15.97 12.03
CA LEU A 180 7.91 15.31 12.52
C LEU A 180 6.83 16.35 12.81
N LEU A 181 5.56 15.99 12.64
CA LEU A 181 4.43 16.86 12.93
C LEU A 181 4.02 16.81 14.42
N PHE A 182 4.38 15.74 15.11
CA PHE A 182 4.10 15.54 16.53
C PHE A 182 5.18 14.64 17.18
N PRO A 183 5.30 14.63 18.52
CA PRO A 183 6.20 13.72 19.22
C PRO A 183 5.89 12.24 18.91
N PRO A 184 6.88 11.37 18.71
CA PRO A 184 6.65 9.95 18.42
C PRO A 184 5.68 9.29 19.41
N GLY A 185 4.63 8.66 18.87
CA GLY A 185 3.55 8.02 19.63
C GLY A 185 2.38 8.94 20.03
N ASP A 186 2.45 10.25 19.79
CA ASP A 186 1.39 11.20 20.21
C ASP A 186 0.33 11.47 19.13
N GLY A 187 0.22 10.62 18.11
CA GLY A 187 -0.76 10.78 17.04
C GLY A 187 -0.59 9.77 15.92
N TRP A 188 -1.29 10.01 14.82
CA TRP A 188 -1.20 9.22 13.59
C TRP A 188 -1.14 10.17 12.38
N VAL A 189 -0.19 9.93 11.47
CA VAL A 189 -0.15 10.62 10.17
C VAL A 189 0.51 9.71 9.13
N TYR A 190 -0.14 9.57 7.98
CA TYR A 190 0.38 8.76 6.89
C TYR A 190 1.64 9.39 6.28
N GLY A 191 2.67 8.58 6.04
CA GLY A 191 3.95 9.10 5.55
C GLY A 191 5.04 8.06 5.39
N THR A 192 6.29 8.53 5.43
CA THR A 192 7.52 7.82 5.00
C THR A 192 8.07 6.82 6.02
N GLY A 193 7.30 6.48 7.06
CA GLY A 193 7.74 5.55 8.12
C GLY A 193 8.19 4.18 7.59
N LEU A 194 7.49 3.65 6.59
CA LEU A 194 7.82 2.35 5.99
C LEU A 194 9.06 2.40 5.09
N ASP A 195 9.39 3.56 4.52
CA ASP A 195 10.65 3.75 3.80
C ASP A 195 11.83 3.69 4.77
N TRP A 196 11.71 4.38 5.91
CA TRP A 196 12.67 4.29 7.01
C TRP A 196 12.75 2.91 7.65
N ALA A 197 11.64 2.17 7.72
CA ALA A 197 11.66 0.78 8.17
C ALA A 197 12.48 -0.12 7.22
N GLY A 198 12.41 0.13 5.91
CA GLY A 198 13.28 -0.51 4.91
C GLY A 198 14.76 -0.23 5.16
N ILE A 199 15.13 1.04 5.36
CA ILE A 199 16.51 1.45 5.69
C ILE A 199 16.97 0.82 7.02
N LEU A 200 16.10 0.77 8.02
CA LEU A 200 16.39 0.13 9.30
C LEU A 200 16.72 -1.36 9.11
N LEU A 201 15.95 -2.08 8.31
CA LEU A 201 16.21 -3.48 7.99
C LEU A 201 17.60 -3.67 7.39
N GLU A 202 17.98 -2.85 6.40
CA GLU A 202 19.30 -2.96 5.76
C GLU A 202 20.45 -2.70 6.75
N ARG A 203 20.29 -1.73 7.65
CA ARG A 203 21.29 -1.37 8.66
C ARG A 203 21.42 -2.45 9.73
N VAL A 204 20.31 -3.00 10.22
CA VAL A 204 20.31 -4.13 11.16
C VAL A 204 21.00 -5.34 10.54
N LEU A 205 20.69 -5.66 9.28
CA LEU A 205 21.36 -6.76 8.58
C LEU A 205 22.86 -6.51 8.39
N GLY A 206 23.26 -5.28 8.09
CA GLY A 206 24.66 -4.88 7.97
C GLY A 206 25.46 -5.07 9.26
N GLU A 207 24.89 -4.72 10.42
CA GLU A 207 25.51 -4.96 11.74
C GLU A 207 25.66 -6.45 12.08
N ASN A 208 24.87 -7.31 11.46
CA ASN A 208 24.89 -8.77 11.65
C ASN A 208 25.66 -9.50 10.53
N ASP A 209 26.52 -8.80 9.78
CA ASP A 209 27.30 -9.33 8.64
C ASP A 209 26.45 -9.95 7.51
N GLN A 210 25.17 -9.59 7.41
CA GLN A 210 24.22 -10.06 6.39
C GLN A 210 23.84 -8.94 5.41
N LYS A 211 24.82 -8.17 4.92
CA LYS A 211 24.56 -7.01 4.05
C LYS A 211 23.70 -7.39 2.84
N MET A 212 22.43 -6.97 2.88
CA MET A 212 21.43 -7.16 1.84
C MET A 212 20.60 -5.89 1.74
N THR A 213 20.17 -5.56 0.53
CA THR A 213 19.15 -4.51 0.33
C THR A 213 17.77 -5.07 0.69
N LEU A 214 16.80 -4.19 0.93
CA LEU A 214 15.42 -4.59 1.24
C LEU A 214 14.84 -5.57 0.21
N GLY A 215 15.03 -5.30 -1.08
CA GLY A 215 14.58 -6.12 -2.20
C GLY A 215 15.30 -7.47 -2.29
N GLN A 216 16.58 -7.54 -1.91
CA GLN A 216 17.30 -8.82 -1.79
C GLN A 216 16.73 -9.65 -0.63
N TYR A 217 16.43 -9.00 0.50
CA TYR A 217 15.82 -9.66 1.64
C TYR A 217 14.40 -10.14 1.32
N MET A 218 13.56 -9.31 0.68
CA MET A 218 12.24 -9.69 0.20
C MET A 218 12.32 -10.86 -0.77
N ARG A 219 13.24 -10.82 -1.74
CA ARG A 219 13.43 -11.93 -2.69
C ARG A 219 13.69 -13.24 -1.97
N LYS A 220 14.66 -13.25 -1.07
CA LYS A 220 15.08 -14.46 -0.34
C LYS A 220 14.03 -14.98 0.64
N ASN A 221 13.34 -14.10 1.37
CA ASN A 221 12.51 -14.48 2.52
C ASN A 221 11.01 -14.38 2.25
N VAL A 222 10.59 -13.88 1.09
CA VAL A 222 9.17 -13.77 0.70
C VAL A 222 8.96 -14.25 -0.74
N PHE A 223 9.66 -13.69 -1.73
CA PHE A 223 9.36 -14.01 -3.14
C PHE A 223 9.72 -15.43 -3.53
N GLU A 224 10.95 -15.88 -3.26
CA GLU A 224 11.40 -17.23 -3.60
C GLU A 224 10.61 -18.32 -2.85
N PRO A 225 10.37 -18.21 -1.52
CA PRO A 225 9.55 -19.20 -0.79
C PRO A 225 8.12 -19.32 -1.32
N LEU A 226 7.54 -18.22 -1.83
CA LEU A 226 6.18 -18.20 -2.35
C LEU A 226 6.11 -18.41 -3.87
N GLY A 227 7.24 -18.45 -4.58
CA GLY A 227 7.28 -18.50 -6.04
C GLY A 227 6.75 -17.23 -6.73
N MET A 228 7.03 -16.06 -6.17
CA MET A 228 6.67 -14.75 -6.75
C MET A 228 7.73 -14.28 -7.76
N GLU A 229 7.79 -14.94 -8.91
CA GLU A 229 8.83 -14.74 -9.93
C GLU A 229 8.75 -13.37 -10.64
N ALA A 230 7.58 -12.73 -10.63
CA ALA A 230 7.31 -11.46 -11.30
C ALA A 230 7.28 -10.28 -10.32
N SER A 231 7.93 -10.41 -9.16
CA SER A 231 7.95 -9.39 -8.11
C SER A 231 9.35 -8.84 -7.86
N THR A 232 9.48 -7.51 -7.79
CA THR A 232 10.77 -6.83 -7.56
C THR A 232 10.58 -5.45 -6.95
N LEU A 233 11.53 -5.03 -6.11
CA LEU A 233 11.69 -3.61 -5.74
C LEU A 233 12.58 -2.87 -6.72
N LYS A 234 13.25 -3.53 -7.67
CA LYS A 234 14.19 -2.91 -8.60
C LYS A 234 13.79 -3.24 -10.04
N PRO A 235 12.73 -2.63 -10.59
CA PRO A 235 12.54 -2.68 -12.03
C PRO A 235 13.65 -1.90 -12.77
N ALA A 236 14.28 -0.93 -12.08
CA ALA A 236 15.10 0.13 -12.67
C ALA A 236 16.62 0.04 -12.36
N ALA A 237 17.12 -1.07 -11.80
CA ALA A 237 18.56 -1.34 -11.86
C ALA A 237 19.03 -1.58 -13.31
N GLU A 238 18.08 -1.70 -14.24
CA GLU A 238 18.29 -1.80 -15.66
C GLU A 238 17.21 -0.92 -16.34
N PRO A 239 17.48 -0.25 -17.49
CA PRO A 239 16.43 0.39 -18.28
C PRO A 239 15.25 -0.56 -18.50
N VAL A 240 14.01 -0.07 -18.68
CA VAL A 240 12.83 -0.90 -19.03
C VAL A 240 13.14 -1.88 -20.17
N GLU A 241 14.08 -1.52 -21.04
CA GLU A 241 14.62 -2.33 -22.14
C GLU A 241 15.36 -3.62 -21.74
N LYS A 242 15.76 -3.72 -20.48
CA LYS A 242 16.55 -4.81 -19.90
C LYS A 242 15.86 -5.48 -18.70
N LEU A 243 14.62 -5.10 -18.38
CA LEU A 243 13.72 -6.03 -17.69
C LEU A 243 13.77 -7.37 -18.44
N GLU A 244 13.70 -8.49 -17.72
CA GLU A 244 13.56 -9.78 -18.38
C GLU A 244 12.41 -9.68 -19.38
N ASN A 245 12.63 -10.09 -20.64
CA ASN A 245 11.71 -9.83 -21.75
C ASN A 245 10.23 -10.09 -21.40
N LYS A 246 9.96 -11.10 -20.56
CA LYS A 246 8.63 -11.47 -20.08
C LYS A 246 7.91 -10.41 -19.22
N MET A 247 8.62 -9.62 -18.42
CA MET A 247 8.02 -8.55 -17.59
C MET A 247 7.78 -7.29 -18.40
N LYS A 248 8.69 -6.98 -19.34
CA LYS A 248 8.58 -5.80 -20.21
C LYS A 248 7.30 -5.84 -21.07
N ASP A 249 6.98 -6.99 -21.64
CA ASP A 249 5.80 -7.18 -22.50
C ASP A 249 4.48 -7.09 -21.72
N LYS A 250 4.52 -7.17 -20.39
CA LYS A 250 3.35 -7.13 -19.50
C LYS A 250 3.24 -5.85 -18.68
N LEU A 251 4.16 -4.90 -18.88
CA LEU A 251 4.16 -3.62 -18.19
C LEU A 251 2.88 -2.85 -18.50
N VAL A 252 2.19 -2.40 -17.46
CA VAL A 252 0.97 -1.61 -17.60
C VAL A 252 1.30 -0.12 -17.46
N PRO A 253 0.93 0.73 -18.44
CA PRO A 253 1.04 2.18 -18.29
C PRO A 253 -0.07 2.71 -17.36
N VAL A 254 0.22 3.81 -16.67
CA VAL A 254 -0.79 4.48 -15.83
C VAL A 254 -1.84 5.17 -16.71
N ALA A 255 -3.11 4.82 -16.48
CA ALA A 255 -4.24 5.55 -17.02
C ALA A 255 -4.56 6.76 -16.14
N LEU A 256 -4.74 7.93 -16.77
CA LEU A 256 -5.12 9.17 -16.13
C LEU A 256 -6.60 9.45 -16.43
N ARG A 257 -7.41 9.68 -15.39
CA ARG A 257 -8.78 10.17 -15.56
C ARG A 257 -8.78 11.69 -15.55
N ASP A 258 -9.33 12.26 -16.61
CA ASP A 258 -9.59 13.69 -16.68
C ASP A 258 -10.76 14.08 -15.76
N ALA A 259 -10.56 15.08 -14.91
CA ALA A 259 -11.52 15.47 -13.88
C ALA A 259 -12.79 16.13 -14.44
N GLU A 260 -12.72 16.73 -15.63
CA GLU A 260 -13.84 17.47 -16.23
C GLU A 260 -14.70 16.56 -17.14
N THR A 261 -14.04 15.75 -17.96
CA THR A 261 -14.67 14.92 -18.98
C THR A 261 -14.97 13.50 -18.50
N GLY A 262 -14.16 13.01 -17.55
CA GLY A 262 -14.17 11.62 -17.08
C GLY A 262 -13.48 10.64 -18.02
N GLU A 263 -12.91 11.11 -19.14
CA GLU A 263 -12.21 10.30 -20.13
C GLU A 263 -10.84 9.82 -19.62
N LEU A 264 -10.35 8.72 -20.18
CA LEU A 264 -9.02 8.18 -19.90
C LEU A 264 -8.01 8.59 -20.98
N SER A 265 -6.83 8.98 -20.52
CA SER A 265 -5.59 9.04 -21.32
C SER A 265 -4.51 8.17 -20.67
N LEU A 266 -3.40 7.93 -21.36
CA LEU A 266 -2.23 7.29 -20.77
C LEU A 266 -1.23 8.35 -20.34
N SER A 267 -0.59 8.14 -19.20
CA SER A 267 0.50 9.00 -18.75
C SER A 267 1.65 9.00 -19.76
N GLU A 268 2.05 10.18 -20.21
CA GLU A 268 3.22 10.34 -21.09
C GLU A 268 4.53 10.17 -20.34
N LEU A 269 4.51 10.39 -19.01
CA LEU A 269 5.67 10.24 -18.14
C LEU A 269 5.57 8.94 -17.34
N PRO A 270 6.71 8.29 -17.04
CA PRO A 270 6.74 7.17 -16.10
C PRO A 270 6.15 7.60 -14.76
N ILE A 271 5.31 6.74 -14.19
CA ILE A 271 4.84 6.85 -12.82
C ILE A 271 5.24 5.51 -12.17
N PRO A 272 6.08 5.53 -11.12
CA PRO A 272 6.67 6.70 -10.48
C PRO A 272 7.70 7.39 -11.39
N ALA A 273 7.74 8.73 -11.33
CA ALA A 273 8.62 9.53 -12.18
C ALA A 273 10.08 9.54 -11.72
N ALA A 274 10.33 9.18 -10.46
CA ALA A 274 11.63 9.19 -9.84
C ALA A 274 11.99 7.80 -9.32
N TRP A 275 13.27 7.47 -9.46
CA TRP A 275 13.86 6.23 -8.98
C TRP A 275 15.23 6.53 -8.36
N ASP A 276 15.44 6.13 -7.11
CA ASP A 276 16.76 6.17 -6.50
C ASP A 276 17.49 4.85 -6.74
N PRO A 277 18.61 4.82 -7.50
CA PRO A 277 19.37 3.59 -7.70
C PRO A 277 20.04 3.08 -6.42
N LYS A 278 20.15 3.91 -5.38
CA LYS A 278 20.84 3.58 -4.12
C LYS A 278 19.90 3.06 -3.03
N ASN A 279 18.67 3.54 -2.99
CA ASN A 279 17.72 3.26 -1.92
C ASN A 279 16.46 2.60 -2.47
N GLU A 280 16.01 1.51 -1.83
CA GLU A 280 14.76 0.85 -2.18
C GLU A 280 13.63 1.33 -1.25
N SER A 281 12.55 1.86 -1.83
CA SER A 281 11.41 2.37 -1.07
C SER A 281 10.63 1.23 -0.41
N GLY A 282 10.72 1.11 0.91
CA GLY A 282 9.87 0.19 1.68
C GLY A 282 8.41 0.64 1.77
N GLY A 283 8.13 1.91 1.50
CA GLY A 283 6.79 2.49 1.46
C GLY A 283 6.07 2.34 0.12
N SER A 284 6.80 2.23 -1.00
CA SER A 284 6.20 2.30 -2.34
C SER A 284 6.97 1.61 -3.47
N GLY A 285 8.06 0.88 -3.22
CA GLY A 285 8.95 0.41 -4.27
C GLY A 285 8.52 -0.84 -5.06
N LEU A 286 7.43 -1.51 -4.68
CA LEU A 286 7.07 -2.81 -5.23
C LEU A 286 6.45 -2.72 -6.63
N TRP A 287 7.00 -3.55 -7.51
CA TRP A 287 6.39 -3.95 -8.76
C TRP A 287 6.05 -5.43 -8.72
N THR A 288 4.84 -5.79 -9.14
CA THR A 288 4.30 -7.15 -8.98
C THR A 288 3.13 -7.40 -9.92
N THR A 289 2.51 -8.58 -9.81
CA THR A 289 1.29 -8.99 -10.51
C THR A 289 0.21 -9.38 -9.49
N ALA A 290 -1.04 -9.51 -9.92
CA ALA A 290 -2.12 -9.93 -9.01
C ALA A 290 -1.93 -11.39 -8.59
N ASP A 291 -1.44 -12.24 -9.50
CA ASP A 291 -1.11 -13.64 -9.21
C ASP A 291 -0.01 -13.77 -8.16
N ASP A 292 1.02 -12.91 -8.19
CA ASP A 292 2.07 -12.92 -7.19
C ASP A 292 1.61 -12.34 -5.85
N TYR A 293 0.92 -11.20 -5.86
CA TYR A 293 0.45 -10.57 -4.63
C TYR A 293 -0.55 -11.46 -3.88
N GLY A 294 -1.43 -12.16 -4.60
CA GLY A 294 -2.35 -13.15 -4.03
C GLY A 294 -1.64 -14.26 -3.25
N LYS A 295 -0.43 -14.66 -3.64
CA LYS A 295 0.36 -15.67 -2.90
C LYS A 295 0.76 -15.19 -1.51
N VAL A 296 1.10 -13.90 -1.35
CA VAL A 296 1.39 -13.30 -0.03
C VAL A 296 0.15 -13.35 0.85
N LEU A 297 -1.01 -12.94 0.31
CA LEU A 297 -2.27 -12.95 1.06
C LEU A 297 -2.64 -14.38 1.51
N ALA A 298 -2.49 -15.35 0.62
CA ALA A 298 -2.74 -16.76 0.93
C ALA A 298 -1.77 -17.30 1.99
N ALA A 299 -0.50 -16.88 1.95
CA ALA A 299 0.52 -17.28 2.93
C ALA A 299 0.25 -16.70 4.32
N VAL A 300 -0.27 -15.47 4.42
CA VAL A 300 -0.74 -14.90 5.69
C VAL A 300 -1.91 -15.73 6.24
N LEU A 301 -2.90 -16.07 5.40
CA LEU A 301 -4.02 -16.93 5.79
C LEU A 301 -3.59 -18.34 6.21
N ARG A 302 -2.61 -18.94 5.52
CA ARG A 302 -2.00 -20.22 5.93
C ARG A 302 -1.35 -20.13 7.30
N THR A 303 -0.67 -19.02 7.58
CA THR A 303 -0.01 -18.83 8.89
C THR A 303 -1.04 -18.79 10.02
N PHE A 304 -2.20 -18.16 9.81
CA PHE A 304 -3.29 -18.20 10.78
C PHE A 304 -3.82 -19.62 11.03
N ASP A 305 -3.91 -20.44 9.99
CA ASP A 305 -4.47 -21.79 10.06
C ASP A 305 -3.49 -22.84 10.61
N GLN A 306 -2.22 -22.79 10.21
CA GLN A 306 -1.25 -23.87 10.42
C GLN A 306 -0.24 -23.60 11.53
N GLY A 307 -0.13 -22.37 12.03
CA GLY A 307 0.81 -22.02 13.11
C GLY A 307 2.18 -21.56 12.60
N ASP A 308 2.74 -22.23 11.60
CA ASP A 308 3.99 -21.87 10.92
C ASP A 308 3.76 -21.79 9.41
N GLY A 309 4.08 -20.65 8.80
CA GLY A 309 3.86 -20.41 7.37
C GLY A 309 5.14 -20.25 6.56
N GLU A 310 5.00 -20.32 5.23
CA GLU A 310 6.07 -20.10 4.24
C GLU A 310 6.72 -18.71 4.35
N LEU A 311 6.06 -17.77 5.03
CA LEU A 311 6.60 -16.45 5.39
C LEU A 311 7.65 -16.51 6.51
N GLY A 312 7.95 -17.67 7.09
CA GLY A 312 8.88 -17.77 8.21
C GLY A 312 8.45 -16.99 9.46
N LEU A 313 7.15 -16.70 9.57
CA LEU A 313 6.51 -16.10 10.75
C LEU A 313 5.63 -17.15 11.42
N ARG A 314 5.66 -17.15 12.75
CA ARG A 314 4.71 -17.90 13.56
C ARG A 314 3.39 -17.16 13.65
N LYS A 315 2.32 -17.90 13.92
CA LYS A 315 0.96 -17.36 14.08
C LYS A 315 0.90 -16.21 15.07
N GLU A 316 1.62 -16.24 16.20
CA GLU A 316 1.57 -15.15 17.18
C GLU A 316 2.10 -13.83 16.63
N MET A 317 3.08 -13.89 15.73
CA MET A 317 3.63 -12.69 15.08
C MET A 317 2.65 -12.10 14.07
N VAL A 318 1.93 -12.96 13.34
CA VAL A 318 0.88 -12.52 12.40
C VAL A 318 -0.34 -12.03 13.17
N ASP A 319 -0.73 -12.68 14.27
CA ASP A 319 -1.80 -12.18 15.16
C ASP A 319 -1.46 -10.78 15.70
N LEU A 320 -0.19 -10.53 16.07
CA LEU A 320 0.26 -9.21 16.48
C LEU A 320 0.13 -8.17 15.35
N MET A 321 0.41 -8.54 14.10
CA MET A 321 0.20 -7.65 12.95
C MET A 321 -1.26 -7.22 12.79
N PHE A 322 -2.21 -8.09 13.14
CA PHE A 322 -3.65 -7.84 13.04
C PHE A 322 -4.27 -7.34 14.35
N SER A 323 -3.46 -6.92 15.32
CA SER A 323 -3.95 -6.34 16.57
C SER A 323 -3.96 -4.80 16.50
N PRO A 324 -4.96 -4.14 17.10
CA PRO A 324 -5.00 -2.68 17.28
C PRO A 324 -3.68 -2.12 17.84
N GLN A 325 -3.13 -1.06 17.22
CA GLN A 325 -1.86 -0.45 17.64
C GLN A 325 -2.00 1.01 18.08
N LEU A 326 -3.11 1.67 17.77
CA LEU A 326 -3.27 3.10 18.01
C LEU A 326 -3.71 3.38 19.46
N ASN A 327 -3.23 4.49 20.01
CA ASN A 327 -3.78 5.07 21.23
C ASN A 327 -4.94 6.02 20.90
N ASP A 328 -5.59 6.56 21.92
CA ASP A 328 -6.75 7.46 21.77
C ASP A 328 -6.50 8.64 20.82
N LYS A 329 -5.30 9.23 20.86
CA LYS A 329 -4.94 10.35 19.96
C LYS A 329 -4.79 9.89 18.51
N GLY A 330 -4.10 8.77 18.29
CA GLY A 330 -3.96 8.18 16.96
C GLY A 330 -5.32 7.77 16.38
N LEU A 331 -6.19 7.19 17.21
CA LEU A 331 -7.56 6.84 16.85
C LEU A 331 -8.38 8.07 16.43
N GLU A 332 -8.30 9.18 17.17
CA GLU A 332 -9.01 10.39 16.76
C GLU A 332 -8.48 10.94 15.43
N MET A 333 -7.16 10.96 15.23
CA MET A 333 -6.57 11.47 14.00
C MET A 333 -6.89 10.63 12.76
N ILE A 334 -6.87 9.30 12.87
CA ILE A 334 -7.22 8.43 11.74
C ILE A 334 -8.72 8.51 11.40
N LYS A 335 -9.59 8.66 12.42
CA LYS A 335 -11.03 8.90 12.22
C LYS A 335 -11.28 10.23 11.53
N GLU A 336 -10.60 11.29 11.97
CA GLU A 336 -10.70 12.60 11.33
C GLU A 336 -10.27 12.55 9.87
N MET A 337 -9.18 11.84 9.57
CA MET A 337 -8.75 11.61 8.19
C MET A 337 -9.82 10.85 7.37
N GLY A 338 -10.48 9.87 7.98
CA GLY A 338 -11.65 9.18 7.41
C GLY A 338 -12.82 10.13 7.12
N ARG A 339 -13.13 11.06 8.01
CA ARG A 339 -14.21 12.05 7.81
C ARG A 339 -13.88 13.05 6.70
N VAL A 340 -12.64 13.51 6.63
CA VAL A 340 -12.21 14.56 5.67
C VAL A 340 -11.92 13.98 4.28
N PHE A 341 -11.43 12.73 4.20
CA PHE A 341 -11.04 12.10 2.94
C PHE A 341 -11.49 10.63 2.85
N HIS A 342 -12.77 10.40 3.13
CA HIS A 342 -13.39 9.07 3.11
C HIS A 342 -13.07 8.23 1.86
N PRO A 343 -13.22 8.75 0.61
CA PRO A 343 -13.01 7.96 -0.59
C PRO A 343 -11.58 7.44 -0.77
N GLY A 344 -10.58 8.10 -0.18
CA GLY A 344 -9.19 7.64 -0.24
C GLY A 344 -8.75 6.79 0.95
N VAL A 345 -9.38 6.95 2.10
CA VAL A 345 -8.96 6.29 3.34
C VAL A 345 -9.70 4.97 3.55
N MET A 346 -11.01 5.00 3.38
CA MET A 346 -11.91 3.88 3.69
C MET A 346 -13.09 3.77 2.70
N PRO A 347 -12.84 3.80 1.38
CA PRO A 347 -13.89 3.73 0.33
C PRO A 347 -14.82 2.52 0.42
N GLU A 348 -14.36 1.46 1.08
CA GLU A 348 -15.09 0.21 1.30
C GLU A 348 -16.22 0.31 2.32
N PHE A 349 -16.22 1.33 3.19
CA PHE A 349 -17.17 1.47 4.28
C PHE A 349 -18.14 2.63 4.03
N PRO A 350 -19.31 2.63 4.69
CA PRO A 350 -20.21 3.78 4.64
C PRO A 350 -19.54 5.04 5.19
N GLU A 351 -19.95 6.20 4.68
CA GLU A 351 -19.53 7.49 5.26
C GLU A 351 -19.84 7.53 6.77
N GLY A 352 -18.89 8.06 7.55
CA GLY A 352 -19.01 8.11 9.02
C GLY A 352 -18.66 6.80 9.73
N PHE A 353 -18.08 5.82 9.04
CA PHE A 353 -17.53 4.63 9.68
C PHE A 353 -16.29 4.97 10.52
N GLU A 354 -16.41 4.87 11.85
CA GLU A 354 -15.31 5.24 12.77
C GLU A 354 -14.67 4.04 13.48
N ALA A 355 -15.21 2.84 13.29
CA ALA A 355 -14.72 1.62 13.91
C ALA A 355 -13.47 1.10 13.18
N VAL A 356 -12.39 1.87 13.24
CA VAL A 356 -11.10 1.55 12.61
C VAL A 356 -9.94 1.69 13.58
N ASP A 357 -8.88 0.94 13.32
CA ASP A 357 -7.55 1.07 13.95
C ASP A 357 -6.48 0.86 12.87
N HIS A 358 -5.21 0.81 13.24
CA HIS A 358 -4.12 0.44 12.37
C HIS A 358 -3.35 -0.73 12.97
N GLY A 359 -3.15 -1.80 12.18
CA GLY A 359 -2.30 -2.93 12.55
C GLY A 359 -0.82 -2.66 12.27
N LEU A 360 0.01 -3.70 12.30
CA LEU A 360 1.35 -3.62 11.70
C LEU A 360 1.22 -3.98 10.22
N GLY A 361 1.08 -2.96 9.38
CA GLY A 361 1.10 -3.10 7.92
C GLY A 361 -0.15 -2.60 7.18
N GLY A 362 -1.24 -2.25 7.87
CA GLY A 362 -2.43 -1.70 7.22
C GLY A 362 -3.53 -1.25 8.19
N LEU A 363 -4.61 -0.74 7.62
CA LEU A 363 -5.82 -0.32 8.33
C LEU A 363 -6.58 -1.57 8.82
N LEU A 364 -7.20 -1.50 9.99
CA LEU A 364 -8.07 -2.53 10.56
C LEU A 364 -9.49 -2.01 10.67
N ASN A 365 -10.48 -2.82 10.32
CA ASN A 365 -11.87 -2.55 10.75
C ASN A 365 -12.18 -3.30 12.04
N LEU A 366 -12.85 -2.64 12.97
CA LEU A 366 -13.17 -3.15 14.30
C LEU A 366 -14.63 -3.62 14.42
N GLU A 367 -15.44 -3.35 13.40
CA GLU A 367 -16.82 -3.78 13.29
C GLU A 367 -17.10 -4.48 11.96
N ASP A 368 -18.12 -5.34 11.97
CA ASP A 368 -18.64 -5.98 10.76
C ASP A 368 -19.42 -4.96 9.93
N VAL A 369 -19.30 -5.04 8.60
CA VAL A 369 -20.17 -4.30 7.68
C VAL A 369 -20.97 -5.29 6.85
N GLU A 370 -22.27 -5.05 6.72
CA GLU A 370 -23.16 -5.97 6.03
C GLU A 370 -22.79 -6.18 4.56
N GLY A 371 -22.59 -7.44 4.19
CA GLY A 371 -22.22 -7.90 2.85
C GLY A 371 -20.73 -7.79 2.54
N LYS A 372 -19.87 -7.57 3.55
CA LYS A 372 -18.43 -7.34 3.39
C LYS A 372 -17.62 -8.18 4.37
N ARG A 373 -16.31 -7.93 4.42
CA ARG A 373 -15.38 -8.56 5.34
C ARG A 373 -15.72 -8.34 6.81
N ARG A 374 -15.33 -9.29 7.65
CA ARG A 374 -15.58 -9.28 9.09
C ARG A 374 -14.66 -8.32 9.84
N LYS A 375 -15.03 -7.98 11.07
CA LYS A 375 -14.17 -7.26 12.01
C LYS A 375 -12.83 -7.98 12.19
N GLY A 376 -11.78 -7.21 12.41
CA GLY A 376 -10.40 -7.68 12.50
C GLY A 376 -9.75 -7.95 11.14
N SER A 377 -10.40 -7.62 10.03
CA SER A 377 -9.76 -7.67 8.71
C SER A 377 -8.78 -6.51 8.54
N MET A 378 -7.70 -6.75 7.80
CA MET A 378 -6.70 -5.74 7.48
C MET A 378 -6.70 -5.43 5.99
N MET A 379 -6.44 -4.17 5.63
CA MET A 379 -6.42 -3.72 4.24
C MET A 379 -5.44 -2.56 4.03
N TRP A 380 -5.09 -2.31 2.77
CA TRP A 380 -4.42 -1.07 2.36
C TRP A 380 -4.58 -0.80 0.86
N HIS A 381 -4.21 0.41 0.46
CA HIS A 381 -4.42 0.96 -0.89
C HIS A 381 -3.12 1.53 -1.48
N GLY A 382 -2.96 1.41 -2.79
CA GLY A 382 -1.83 1.91 -3.58
C GLY A 382 -2.17 3.24 -4.25
N TYR A 383 -1.14 4.03 -4.57
CA TYR A 383 -1.27 5.36 -5.17
C TYR A 383 -2.04 5.36 -6.49
N CYS A 384 -1.85 4.32 -7.31
CA CYS A 384 -2.59 4.11 -8.56
C CYS A 384 -3.86 3.24 -8.37
N ASN A 385 -4.51 3.37 -7.21
CA ASN A 385 -5.78 2.71 -6.85
C ASN A 385 -5.76 1.17 -6.83
N SER A 386 -4.62 0.51 -6.65
CA SER A 386 -4.62 -0.92 -6.32
C SER A 386 -5.03 -1.15 -4.85
N HIS A 387 -5.76 -2.22 -4.54
CA HIS A 387 -6.27 -2.52 -3.19
C HIS A 387 -6.00 -3.98 -2.79
N TRP A 388 -5.90 -4.24 -1.49
CA TRP A 388 -5.96 -5.60 -0.94
C TRP A 388 -6.68 -5.64 0.40
N TRP A 389 -7.17 -6.84 0.77
CA TRP A 389 -7.63 -7.12 2.13
C TRP A 389 -7.34 -8.57 2.53
N ILE A 390 -7.29 -8.80 3.85
CA ILE A 390 -7.19 -10.10 4.48
C ILE A 390 -8.23 -10.16 5.60
N ASP A 391 -9.20 -11.06 5.46
CA ASP A 391 -10.21 -11.40 6.46
C ASP A 391 -9.88 -12.76 7.06
N ARG A 392 -9.29 -12.71 8.26
CA ARG A 392 -8.87 -13.91 8.99
C ARG A 392 -10.05 -14.73 9.53
N GLU A 393 -11.20 -14.11 9.75
CA GLU A 393 -12.36 -14.78 10.34
C GLU A 393 -13.07 -15.64 9.29
N THR A 394 -13.16 -15.14 8.06
CA THR A 394 -13.72 -15.93 6.93
C THR A 394 -12.68 -16.76 6.19
N GLY A 395 -11.38 -16.49 6.43
CA GLY A 395 -10.29 -17.17 5.74
C GLY A 395 -10.10 -16.71 4.29
N ILE A 396 -10.52 -15.48 3.96
CA ILE A 396 -10.50 -14.91 2.62
C ILE A 396 -9.50 -13.76 2.54
N GLY A 397 -8.72 -13.74 1.46
CA GLY A 397 -7.91 -12.59 1.08
C GLY A 397 -8.17 -12.25 -0.37
N ALA A 398 -7.99 -11.00 -0.75
CA ALA A 398 -8.06 -10.63 -2.15
C ALA A 398 -7.25 -9.38 -2.47
N CYS A 399 -6.87 -9.24 -3.74
CA CYS A 399 -6.28 -8.03 -4.29
C CYS A 399 -6.95 -7.64 -5.61
N VAL A 400 -7.24 -6.34 -5.75
CA VAL A 400 -7.67 -5.70 -7.00
C VAL A 400 -6.48 -4.88 -7.48
N LEU A 401 -5.88 -5.23 -8.62
CA LEU A 401 -4.80 -4.45 -9.21
C LEU A 401 -5.28 -3.69 -10.43
N VAL A 402 -5.04 -2.39 -10.40
CA VAL A 402 -5.31 -1.42 -11.47
C VAL A 402 -4.17 -0.42 -11.49
N GLU A 403 -3.96 0.21 -12.65
CA GLU A 403 -2.98 1.28 -12.82
C GLU A 403 -3.71 2.59 -13.19
N GLN A 404 -4.54 3.10 -12.26
CA GLN A 404 -5.44 4.23 -12.49
C GLN A 404 -5.08 5.41 -11.58
N PHE A 405 -5.05 6.63 -12.12
CA PHE A 405 -4.82 7.87 -11.37
C PHE A 405 -5.86 8.93 -11.78
N PRO A 406 -6.27 9.90 -10.92
CA PRO A 406 -5.83 10.15 -9.54
C PRO A 406 -6.23 9.08 -8.53
N PHE A 407 -5.55 9.05 -7.38
CA PHE A 407 -5.94 8.23 -6.23
C PHE A 407 -7.36 8.56 -5.77
N ALA A 408 -8.08 7.57 -5.24
CA ALA A 408 -9.51 7.63 -4.92
C ALA A 408 -10.41 7.80 -6.16
N ASP A 409 -10.08 7.10 -7.24
CA ASP A 409 -10.86 7.11 -8.47
C ASP A 409 -12.27 6.51 -8.23
N PRO A 410 -13.36 7.22 -8.58
CA PRO A 410 -14.72 6.78 -8.25
C PRO A 410 -15.12 5.47 -8.94
N VAL A 411 -14.59 5.19 -10.14
CA VAL A 411 -14.88 3.94 -10.86
C VAL A 411 -14.15 2.77 -10.19
N VAL A 412 -12.92 2.97 -9.73
CA VAL A 412 -12.19 1.95 -8.97
C VAL A 412 -12.89 1.65 -7.65
N ILE A 413 -13.35 2.68 -6.93
CA ILE A 413 -14.08 2.51 -5.66
C ILE A 413 -15.36 1.69 -5.88
N GLN A 414 -16.11 1.97 -6.95
CA GLN A 414 -17.31 1.21 -7.27
C GLN A 414 -16.98 -0.23 -7.66
N LEU A 415 -15.95 -0.46 -8.49
CA LEU A 415 -15.46 -1.78 -8.83
C LEU A 415 -15.09 -2.57 -7.58
N TYR A 416 -14.30 -1.98 -6.69
CA TYR A 416 -13.86 -2.59 -5.45
C TYR A 416 -15.04 -3.02 -4.58
N ASN A 417 -16.01 -2.13 -4.37
CA ASN A 417 -17.20 -2.43 -3.58
C ASN A 417 -18.06 -3.55 -4.20
N ASP A 418 -18.24 -3.54 -5.52
CA ASP A 418 -19.00 -4.57 -6.23
C ASP A 418 -18.33 -5.95 -6.10
N LEU A 419 -17.00 -6.00 -6.31
CA LEU A 419 -16.21 -7.21 -6.19
C LEU A 419 -16.23 -7.77 -4.76
N GLU A 420 -16.00 -6.92 -3.76
CA GLU A 420 -16.02 -7.34 -2.35
C GLU A 420 -17.39 -7.94 -1.98
N ARG A 421 -18.48 -7.25 -2.32
CA ARG A 421 -19.84 -7.75 -2.05
C ARG A 421 -20.14 -9.06 -2.75
N ALA A 422 -19.65 -9.25 -3.99
CA ALA A 422 -19.79 -10.51 -4.70
C ALA A 422 -18.98 -11.64 -4.04
N VAL A 423 -17.74 -11.38 -3.60
CA VAL A 423 -16.92 -12.35 -2.87
C VAL A 423 -17.64 -12.86 -1.63
N TYR A 424 -18.08 -11.96 -0.75
CA TYR A 424 -18.74 -12.38 0.49
C TYR A 424 -20.14 -12.95 0.23
N GLY A 425 -20.86 -12.44 -0.77
CA GLY A 425 -22.19 -12.93 -1.12
C GLY A 425 -22.22 -14.28 -1.84
N GLU A 426 -21.12 -14.71 -2.47
CA GLU A 426 -21.11 -15.87 -3.37
C GLU A 426 -19.98 -16.88 -3.14
N LEU A 427 -18.89 -16.51 -2.46
CA LEU A 427 -17.76 -17.41 -2.17
C LEU A 427 -17.72 -17.83 -0.70
N VAL A 428 -18.15 -16.98 0.24
CA VAL A 428 -18.14 -17.31 1.68
C VAL A 428 -19.39 -18.11 2.08
N PRO A 429 -19.27 -19.38 2.54
CA PRO A 429 -20.41 -20.26 2.80
C PRO A 429 -21.39 -19.75 3.87
N GLU A 430 -20.91 -19.04 4.88
CA GLU A 430 -21.73 -18.53 5.99
C GLU A 430 -22.78 -17.51 5.52
N TRP A 431 -22.46 -16.74 4.49
CA TRP A 431 -23.35 -15.75 3.88
C TRP A 431 -24.30 -16.37 2.85
N LYS A 432 -23.98 -17.54 2.28
CA LYS A 432 -24.91 -18.32 1.45
C LYS A 432 -26.11 -18.79 2.27
N LYS A 433 -25.87 -19.26 3.50
CA LYS A 433 -26.94 -19.70 4.41
C LYS A 433 -27.91 -18.59 4.81
N ALA A 434 -27.43 -17.34 4.90
CA ALA A 434 -28.30 -16.18 5.19
C ALA A 434 -29.25 -15.82 4.04
N LYS A 435 -28.98 -16.27 2.81
CA LYS A 435 -29.87 -16.11 1.65
C LYS A 435 -30.89 -17.24 1.48
N GLY A 436 -30.94 -18.22 2.38
CA GLY A 436 -31.88 -19.34 2.28
C GLY A 436 -31.68 -20.21 1.04
N VAL A 437 -30.43 -20.32 0.56
CA VAL A 437 -30.01 -21.26 -0.49
C VAL A 437 -29.08 -22.31 0.09
#